data_AF-A0A1V6I225-F1
#
_entry.id   AF-A0A1V6I225-F1
#
_cell.length_a   1.000
_cell.length_b   1.000
_cell.length_c   1.000
_cell.angle_alpha   90.00
_cell.angle_beta   90.00
_cell.angle_gamma   90.00
#
_symmetry.space_group_name_H-M   'P 1'
#
loop_
_entity.id
_entity.type
_entity.pdbx_description
1 polymer ?
#
loop_
_entity_poly.entity_id
_entity_poly.type
_entity_poly.pdbx_seq_one_letter_code
_entity_poly.pdbx_strand_id
1 'polypeptide(L)'
;MGNNKQHIKNFFNFIEEKDGRKIPLSMKFSLFNNELTEDEINMIKYDMHASARAKLFNKKIHDNLFWTVKEFGIVSPSVAFAVTPWSYIFINFNVEKSVEGIDFSKINNKQGNLRFLTAYYNSIQDDFTYQLLEYRDGLIISTNTNNNSSFKRKDGHRSFLSLQPINVNTKGWPDPNFVPKNEKQKMIQKYTNTFLNEIKKYNPHNLPIKKNE
;
A
#
# COMPACT_ATOMS: atom_id res chain seq x y z
N MET A 1 -13.01 -9.08 20.25
CA MET A 1 -13.53 -8.96 18.86
C MET A 1 -13.86 -10.29 18.18
N GLY A 2 -13.54 -11.48 18.74
CA GLY A 2 -13.86 -12.78 18.11
C GLY A 2 -15.34 -13.19 18.15
N ASN A 3 -16.09 -12.86 19.21
CA ASN A 3 -17.45 -13.36 19.40
C ASN A 3 -18.47 -12.92 18.33
N ASN A 4 -18.46 -11.64 17.93
CA ASN A 4 -19.46 -11.15 16.97
C ASN A 4 -19.33 -11.78 15.58
N LYS A 5 -18.11 -12.09 15.12
CA LYS A 5 -17.91 -12.75 13.82
C LYS A 5 -18.41 -14.20 13.86
N GLN A 6 -18.28 -14.90 14.98
CA GLN A 6 -18.78 -16.25 15.13
C GLN A 6 -20.32 -16.32 15.11
N HIS A 7 -21.00 -15.40 15.80
CA HIS A 7 -22.48 -15.35 15.76
C HIS A 7 -23.02 -15.08 14.36
N ILE A 8 -22.38 -14.18 13.59
CA ILE A 8 -22.77 -13.91 12.20
C ILE A 8 -22.52 -15.15 11.32
N LYS A 9 -21.38 -15.83 11.51
CA LYS A 9 -21.10 -17.08 10.78
C LYS A 9 -22.16 -18.14 11.04
N ASN A 10 -22.47 -18.37 12.32
CA ASN A 10 -23.50 -19.34 12.73
C ASN A 10 -24.87 -19.01 12.13
N PHE A 11 -25.22 -17.73 12.02
CA PHE A 11 -26.47 -17.31 11.38
C PHE A 11 -26.52 -17.65 9.88
N PHE A 12 -25.45 -17.36 9.14
CA PHE A 12 -25.40 -17.69 7.71
C PHE A 12 -25.40 -19.19 7.46
N ASN A 13 -24.64 -19.95 8.25
CA ASN A 13 -24.66 -21.41 8.17
C ASN A 13 -26.04 -21.97 8.48
N PHE A 14 -26.70 -21.46 9.52
CA PHE A 14 -28.06 -21.87 9.88
C PHE A 14 -29.05 -21.61 8.74
N ILE A 15 -29.00 -20.43 8.11
CA ILE A 15 -29.89 -20.10 6.98
C ILE A 15 -29.61 -21.01 5.78
N GLU A 16 -28.35 -21.31 5.49
CA GLU A 16 -28.00 -22.21 4.39
C GLU A 16 -28.49 -23.63 4.66
N GLU A 17 -28.28 -24.15 5.88
CA GLU A 17 -28.68 -25.50 6.28
C GLU A 17 -30.20 -25.69 6.39
N LYS A 18 -30.93 -24.68 6.89
CA LYS A 18 -32.38 -24.79 7.15
C LYS A 18 -33.24 -24.32 5.98
N ASP A 19 -32.83 -23.25 5.31
CA ASP A 19 -33.64 -22.62 4.27
C ASP A 19 -33.09 -22.86 2.86
N GLY A 20 -31.93 -23.52 2.72
CA GLY A 20 -31.29 -23.78 1.43
C GLY A 20 -30.84 -22.51 0.70
N ARG A 21 -30.74 -21.38 1.40
CA ARG A 21 -30.35 -20.09 0.79
C ARG A 21 -28.83 -19.98 0.76
N LYS A 22 -28.28 -19.73 -0.43
CA LYS A 22 -26.84 -19.53 -0.61
C LYS A 22 -26.34 -18.30 0.14
N ILE A 23 -25.18 -18.43 0.79
CA ILE A 23 -24.50 -17.31 1.43
C ILE A 23 -24.09 -16.29 0.35
N PRO A 24 -24.41 -14.99 0.51
CA PRO A 24 -24.04 -13.97 -0.47
C PRO A 24 -22.53 -13.87 -0.65
N LEU A 25 -22.05 -13.68 -1.89
CA LEU A 25 -20.61 -13.58 -2.22
C LEU A 25 -19.84 -12.60 -1.30
N SER A 26 -20.45 -11.46 -0.99
CA SER A 26 -19.78 -10.46 -0.15
C SER A 26 -19.62 -10.90 1.32
N MET A 27 -20.47 -11.81 1.80
CA MET A 27 -20.34 -12.46 3.11
C MET A 27 -19.33 -13.60 3.03
N LYS A 28 -19.38 -14.41 1.97
CA LYS A 28 -18.36 -15.44 1.72
C LYS A 28 -16.96 -14.84 1.70
N PHE A 29 -16.75 -13.81 0.89
CA PHE A 29 -15.46 -13.13 0.80
C PHE A 29 -15.03 -12.44 2.09
N SER A 30 -15.91 -12.03 3.00
CA SER A 30 -15.47 -11.36 4.24
C SER A 30 -15.31 -12.30 5.43
N LEU A 31 -16.05 -13.40 5.46
CA LEU A 31 -16.18 -14.28 6.62
C LEU A 31 -15.88 -15.76 6.34
N PHE A 32 -15.98 -16.22 5.09
CA PHE A 32 -15.88 -17.62 4.67
C PHE A 32 -15.00 -17.77 3.42
N ASN A 33 -13.76 -17.25 3.45
CA ASN A 33 -12.86 -17.27 2.28
C ASN A 33 -12.65 -18.68 1.71
N ASN A 34 -12.72 -19.71 2.56
CA ASN A 34 -12.58 -21.12 2.22
C ASN A 34 -13.76 -21.70 1.43
N GLU A 35 -14.88 -20.98 1.34
CA GLU A 35 -16.10 -21.41 0.64
C GLU A 35 -16.29 -20.70 -0.72
N LEU A 36 -15.31 -19.88 -1.12
CA LEU A 36 -15.29 -19.26 -2.43
C LEU A 36 -14.96 -20.31 -3.50
N THR A 37 -15.78 -20.40 -4.54
CA THR A 37 -15.47 -21.24 -5.70
C THR A 37 -14.40 -20.59 -6.58
N GLU A 38 -13.80 -21.37 -7.47
CA GLU A 38 -12.83 -20.85 -8.43
C GLU A 38 -13.44 -19.79 -9.36
N ASP A 39 -14.68 -20.01 -9.81
CA ASP A 39 -15.43 -19.02 -10.60
C ASP A 39 -15.67 -17.72 -9.81
N GLU A 40 -16.03 -17.81 -8.52
CA GLU A 40 -16.20 -16.64 -7.67
C GLU A 40 -14.88 -15.88 -7.48
N ILE A 41 -13.75 -16.61 -7.32
CA ILE A 41 -12.42 -16.02 -7.22
C ILE A 41 -12.03 -15.32 -8.53
N ASN A 42 -12.22 -15.98 -9.68
CA ASN A 42 -11.91 -15.42 -11.00
C ASN A 42 -12.75 -14.19 -11.29
N MET A 43 -14.05 -14.25 -11.00
CA MET A 43 -14.94 -13.10 -11.14
C MET A 43 -14.47 -11.92 -10.27
N ILE A 44 -14.09 -12.16 -9.00
CA ILE A 44 -13.56 -11.09 -8.12
C ILE A 44 -12.25 -10.53 -8.67
N LYS A 45 -11.34 -11.40 -9.14
CA LYS A 45 -10.00 -10.99 -9.57
C LYS A 45 -10.01 -10.24 -10.89
N TYR A 46 -10.80 -10.67 -11.86
CA TYR A 46 -10.68 -10.26 -13.26
C TYR A 46 -11.94 -9.57 -13.78
N ASP A 47 -13.12 -10.13 -13.57
CA ASP A 47 -14.34 -9.67 -14.26
C ASP A 47 -15.07 -8.53 -13.53
N MET A 48 -14.85 -8.39 -12.23
CA MET A 48 -15.53 -7.38 -11.42
C MET A 48 -15.02 -5.96 -11.72
N HIS A 49 -15.95 -5.01 -11.89
CA HIS A 49 -15.58 -3.60 -12.05
C HIS A 49 -14.76 -3.07 -10.87
N ALA A 50 -13.77 -2.22 -11.13
CA ALA A 50 -12.77 -1.80 -10.14
C ALA A 50 -13.36 -1.15 -8.87
N SER A 51 -14.45 -0.38 -8.99
CA SER A 51 -15.14 0.21 -7.84
C SER A 51 -15.95 -0.81 -7.04
N ALA A 52 -16.55 -1.82 -7.69
CA ALA A 52 -17.24 -2.91 -7.02
C ALA A 52 -16.25 -3.81 -6.27
N ARG A 53 -15.09 -4.09 -6.88
CA ARG A 53 -13.97 -4.79 -6.24
C ARG A 53 -13.49 -4.05 -4.99
N ALA A 54 -13.30 -2.74 -5.07
CA ALA A 54 -12.96 -1.92 -3.91
C ALA A 54 -13.98 -2.01 -2.78
N LYS A 55 -15.29 -1.89 -3.09
CA LYS A 55 -16.36 -2.05 -2.10
C LYS A 55 -16.34 -3.43 -1.45
N LEU A 56 -16.08 -4.49 -2.21
CA LEU A 56 -15.97 -5.85 -1.69
C LEU A 56 -14.76 -6.00 -0.77
N PHE A 57 -13.60 -5.48 -1.17
CA PHE A 57 -12.35 -5.55 -0.39
C PHE A 57 -12.45 -4.74 0.91
N ASN A 58 -13.07 -3.56 0.87
CA ASN A 58 -13.37 -2.76 2.07
C ASN A 58 -14.34 -3.45 3.05
N LYS A 59 -14.97 -4.58 2.72
CA LYS A 59 -15.72 -5.37 3.71
C LYS A 59 -14.81 -6.24 4.59
N LYS A 60 -13.61 -6.61 4.11
CA LYS A 60 -12.62 -7.39 4.88
C LYS A 60 -11.88 -6.52 5.89
N ILE A 61 -11.64 -5.26 5.55
CA ILE A 61 -10.92 -4.30 6.38
C ILE A 61 -11.92 -3.24 6.86
N HIS A 62 -12.10 -3.08 8.16
CA HIS A 62 -13.17 -2.26 8.75
C HIS A 62 -13.05 -0.74 8.51
N ASP A 63 -12.09 -0.34 7.69
CA ASP A 63 -11.86 1.02 7.24
C ASP A 63 -12.09 1.06 5.71
N ASN A 64 -12.94 1.97 5.24
CA ASN A 64 -13.22 2.17 3.80
C ASN A 64 -11.98 2.78 3.10
N LEU A 65 -10.92 2.00 2.99
CA LEU A 65 -9.58 2.42 2.61
C LEU A 65 -9.37 2.51 1.10
N PHE A 66 -10.16 1.81 0.29
CA PHE A 66 -9.97 1.81 -1.16
C PHE A 66 -11.09 2.52 -1.91
N TRP A 67 -10.70 3.45 -2.79
CA TRP A 67 -11.58 4.05 -3.78
C TRP A 67 -11.72 3.17 -5.01
N THR A 68 -10.63 2.55 -5.45
CA THR A 68 -10.62 1.62 -6.59
C THR A 68 -9.61 0.51 -6.35
N VAL A 69 -9.92 -0.71 -6.81
CA VAL A 69 -9.00 -1.84 -6.86
C VAL A 69 -9.05 -2.39 -8.29
N LYS A 70 -7.93 -2.32 -9.01
CA LYS A 70 -7.81 -2.85 -10.37
C LYS A 70 -7.78 -4.38 -10.37
N GLU A 71 -7.93 -4.98 -11.55
CA GLU A 71 -7.84 -6.44 -11.67
C GLU A 71 -6.45 -6.95 -11.32
N PHE A 72 -6.41 -8.20 -10.89
CA PHE A 72 -5.16 -8.93 -10.71
C PHE A 72 -4.53 -9.21 -12.07
N GLY A 73 -3.23 -9.46 -12.12
CA GLY A 73 -2.53 -9.82 -13.37
C GLY A 73 -2.00 -8.64 -14.19
N ILE A 74 -2.37 -7.38 -13.88
CA ILE A 74 -1.81 -6.20 -14.58
C ILE A 74 -0.28 -6.12 -14.42
N VAL A 75 0.20 -6.33 -13.20
CA VAL A 75 1.64 -6.34 -12.87
C VAL A 75 2.13 -7.69 -12.35
N SER A 76 1.24 -8.45 -11.70
CA SER A 76 1.49 -9.78 -11.16
C SER A 76 0.15 -10.50 -10.95
N PRO A 77 0.05 -11.82 -11.12
CA PRO A 77 -1.17 -12.59 -10.84
C PRO A 77 -1.60 -12.57 -9.37
N SER A 78 -0.69 -12.33 -8.42
CA SER A 78 -0.95 -12.44 -6.98
C SER A 78 -1.36 -11.12 -6.32
N VAL A 79 -1.20 -9.99 -7.00
CA VAL A 79 -1.51 -8.67 -6.42
C VAL A 79 -2.34 -7.79 -7.37
N ALA A 80 -3.11 -6.89 -6.77
CA ALA A 80 -3.90 -5.88 -7.44
C ALA A 80 -3.42 -4.48 -7.05
N PHE A 81 -3.51 -3.55 -8.00
CA PHE A 81 -3.28 -2.13 -7.74
C PHE A 81 -4.49 -1.49 -7.07
N ALA A 82 -4.29 -0.85 -5.92
CA ALA A 82 -5.34 -0.18 -5.16
C ALA A 82 -5.05 1.32 -4.97
N VAL A 83 -6.10 2.12 -5.10
CA VAL A 83 -6.07 3.56 -4.81
C VAL A 83 -6.70 3.80 -3.45
N THR A 84 -5.93 4.41 -2.55
CA THR A 84 -6.36 4.86 -1.22
C THR A 84 -6.56 6.38 -1.20
N PRO A 85 -7.17 6.96 -0.15
CA PRO A 85 -7.22 8.41 0.02
C PRO A 85 -5.86 9.12 0.05
N TRP A 86 -4.80 8.39 0.42
CA TRP A 86 -3.49 8.97 0.69
C TRP A 86 -2.47 8.70 -0.41
N SER A 87 -2.55 7.54 -1.07
CA SER A 87 -1.68 7.16 -2.17
C SER A 87 -2.14 5.86 -2.88
N TYR A 88 -1.24 5.26 -3.64
CA TYR A 88 -1.36 3.97 -4.31
C TYR A 88 -0.61 2.89 -3.52
N ILE A 89 -1.16 1.67 -3.52
CA ILE A 89 -0.50 0.47 -2.98
C ILE A 89 -0.85 -0.75 -3.85
N PHE A 90 -0.12 -1.83 -3.66
CA PHE A 90 -0.45 -3.18 -4.13
C PHE A 90 -0.94 -4.02 -2.96
N ILE A 91 -2.02 -4.76 -3.19
CA ILE A 91 -2.62 -5.65 -2.20
C ILE A 91 -2.81 -7.05 -2.75
N ASN A 92 -2.67 -8.06 -1.90
CA ASN A 92 -3.03 -9.43 -2.22
C ASN A 92 -4.55 -9.65 -2.10
N PHE A 93 -5.02 -10.87 -2.37
CA PHE A 93 -6.44 -11.24 -2.27
C PHE A 93 -6.98 -11.23 -0.81
N ASN A 94 -6.08 -11.26 0.17
CA ASN A 94 -6.37 -11.11 1.60
C ASN A 94 -6.35 -9.67 2.06
N VAL A 95 -6.14 -8.71 1.15
CA VAL A 95 -6.17 -7.27 1.42
C VAL A 95 -4.97 -6.79 2.25
N GLU A 96 -3.88 -7.54 2.22
CA GLU A 96 -2.61 -7.17 2.83
C GLU A 96 -1.71 -6.53 1.78
N LYS A 97 -0.87 -5.56 2.18
CA LYS A 97 0.16 -5.02 1.30
C LYS A 97 1.06 -6.16 0.82
N SER A 98 1.28 -6.23 -0.49
CA SER A 98 2.17 -7.25 -1.07
C SER A 98 2.74 -6.77 -2.39
N VAL A 99 3.98 -7.18 -2.66
CA VAL A 99 4.67 -7.02 -3.95
C VAL A 99 5.05 -8.37 -4.56
N GLU A 100 4.45 -9.46 -4.06
CA GLU A 100 4.73 -10.80 -4.51
C GLU A 100 4.53 -10.95 -6.03
N GLY A 101 5.50 -11.59 -6.69
CA GLY A 101 5.44 -11.86 -8.14
C GLY A 101 5.55 -10.61 -9.04
N ILE A 102 5.76 -9.41 -8.48
CA ILE A 102 5.97 -8.21 -9.29
C ILE A 102 7.36 -8.27 -9.93
N ASP A 103 7.39 -8.13 -11.26
CA ASP A 103 8.62 -7.87 -12.00
C ASP A 103 8.93 -6.37 -11.98
N PHE A 104 9.86 -5.95 -11.12
CA PHE A 104 10.24 -4.55 -10.95
C PHE A 104 10.74 -3.93 -12.26
N SER A 105 11.34 -4.71 -13.17
CA SER A 105 11.81 -4.20 -14.46
C SER A 105 10.65 -3.68 -15.33
N LYS A 106 9.47 -4.28 -15.24
CA LYS A 106 8.25 -3.84 -15.95
C LYS A 106 7.66 -2.56 -15.38
N ILE A 107 7.88 -2.29 -14.09
CA ILE A 107 7.48 -1.04 -13.43
C ILE A 107 8.46 0.09 -13.79
N ASN A 108 9.76 -0.20 -13.84
CA ASN A 108 10.81 0.79 -14.05
C ASN A 108 10.97 1.22 -15.52
N ASN A 109 10.68 0.33 -16.49
CA ASN A 109 10.97 0.56 -17.91
C ASN A 109 9.94 1.40 -18.70
N LYS A 110 8.93 1.98 -18.04
CA LYS A 110 8.00 2.90 -18.71
C LYS A 110 8.07 4.27 -18.06
N GLN A 111 8.76 5.21 -18.73
CA GLN A 111 8.43 6.63 -18.59
C GLN A 111 6.91 6.76 -18.77
N GLY A 112 6.17 6.95 -17.68
CA GLY A 112 4.71 7.04 -17.72
C GLY A 112 3.93 6.28 -16.66
N ASN A 113 4.53 5.42 -15.82
CA ASN A 113 3.77 4.80 -14.72
C ASN A 113 4.32 5.05 -13.32
N LEU A 114 4.49 6.33 -13.00
CA LEU A 114 4.81 6.84 -11.67
C LEU A 114 3.91 6.22 -10.58
N ARG A 115 2.64 5.92 -10.91
CA ARG A 115 1.68 5.32 -9.97
C ARG A 115 2.06 3.90 -9.57
N PHE A 116 2.52 3.04 -10.49
CA PHE A 116 2.98 1.69 -10.12
C PHE A 116 4.28 1.73 -9.32
N LEU A 117 5.20 2.65 -9.63
CA LEU A 117 6.40 2.85 -8.83
C LEU A 117 6.04 3.28 -7.40
N THR A 118 5.16 4.27 -7.28
CA THR A 118 4.63 4.71 -5.98
C THR A 118 3.93 3.57 -5.24
N ALA A 119 3.07 2.80 -5.91
CA ALA A 119 2.40 1.66 -5.31
C ALA A 119 3.39 0.61 -4.80
N TYR A 120 4.43 0.30 -5.56
CA TYR A 120 5.46 -0.65 -5.15
C TYR A 120 6.12 -0.21 -3.84
N TYR A 121 6.63 1.02 -3.79
CA TYR A 121 7.34 1.52 -2.62
C TYR A 121 6.45 1.66 -1.38
N ASN A 122 5.20 2.11 -1.54
CA ASN A 122 4.25 2.18 -0.42
C ASN A 122 3.77 0.80 0.07
N SER A 123 3.98 -0.26 -0.72
CA SER A 123 3.62 -1.62 -0.35
C SER A 123 4.72 -2.34 0.41
N ILE A 124 5.98 -1.92 0.26
CA ILE A 124 7.13 -2.46 1.00
C ILE A 124 7.51 -1.59 2.22
N GLN A 125 6.82 -0.47 2.43
CA GLN A 125 7.09 0.47 3.52
C GLN A 125 5.84 0.74 4.35
N ASP A 126 6.05 0.80 5.66
CA ASP A 126 5.03 1.18 6.64
C ASP A 126 5.32 2.54 7.27
N ASP A 127 6.60 2.93 7.38
CA ASP A 127 7.03 4.16 8.02
C ASP A 127 6.85 5.41 7.16
N PHE A 128 6.73 5.25 5.84
CA PHE A 128 6.54 6.36 4.90
C PHE A 128 5.42 6.09 3.92
N THR A 129 4.74 7.16 3.53
CA THR A 129 3.83 7.20 2.39
C THR A 129 4.32 8.21 1.37
N TYR A 130 4.51 7.76 0.14
CA TYR A 130 4.90 8.57 -1.00
C TYR A 130 3.66 8.85 -1.85
N GLN A 131 3.42 10.09 -2.29
CA GLN A 131 2.29 10.36 -3.20
C GLN A 131 2.66 10.19 -4.67
N LEU A 132 3.89 10.58 -5.03
CA LEU A 132 4.41 10.55 -6.40
C LEU A 132 5.91 10.24 -6.36
N LEU A 133 6.30 9.12 -6.97
CA LEU A 133 7.69 8.73 -7.17
C LEU A 133 8.04 8.79 -8.65
N GLU A 134 9.18 9.40 -8.96
CA GLU A 134 9.78 9.40 -10.29
C GLU A 134 11.17 8.79 -10.27
N TYR A 135 11.52 8.04 -11.32
CA TYR A 135 12.91 7.64 -11.56
C TYR A 135 13.55 8.65 -12.51
N ARG A 136 14.55 9.40 -12.03
CA ARG A 136 15.22 10.45 -12.80
C ARG A 136 16.70 10.51 -12.44
N ASP A 137 17.55 10.57 -13.45
CA ASP A 137 19.01 10.71 -13.32
C ASP A 137 19.66 9.66 -12.39
N GLY A 138 19.10 8.44 -12.37
CA GLY A 138 19.57 7.35 -11.51
C GLY A 138 19.03 7.36 -10.07
N LEU A 139 18.15 8.31 -9.73
CA LEU A 139 17.55 8.47 -8.41
C LEU A 139 16.05 8.16 -8.44
N ILE A 140 15.51 7.67 -7.32
CA ILE A 140 14.07 7.57 -7.10
C ILE A 140 13.68 8.76 -6.25
N ILE A 141 12.93 9.70 -6.84
CA ILE A 141 12.63 10.97 -6.21
C ILE A 141 11.16 10.98 -5.80
N SER A 142 10.91 11.29 -4.52
CA SER A 142 9.58 11.63 -4.03
C SER A 142 9.44 13.13 -3.91
N THR A 143 8.43 13.73 -4.54
CA THR A 143 8.11 15.16 -4.38
C THR A 143 7.18 15.43 -3.20
N ASN A 144 6.50 14.39 -2.70
CA ASN A 144 5.67 14.49 -1.52
C ASN A 144 5.77 13.22 -0.67
N THR A 145 6.40 13.35 0.49
CA THR A 145 6.63 12.25 1.43
C THR A 145 5.99 12.57 2.76
N ASN A 146 5.14 11.66 3.23
CA ASN A 146 4.63 11.68 4.58
C ASN A 146 5.35 10.64 5.43
N ASN A 147 5.75 11.01 6.64
CA ASN A 147 6.20 10.06 7.65
C ASN A 147 4.97 9.54 8.43
N ASN A 148 4.69 8.24 8.28
CA ASN A 148 3.61 7.52 8.96
C ASN A 148 3.94 7.17 10.41
N SER A 149 5.23 7.19 10.79
CA SER A 149 5.70 7.13 12.17
C SER A 149 5.31 8.42 12.92
N SER A 150 4.02 8.54 13.20
CA SER A 150 3.52 9.33 14.31
C SER A 150 2.60 8.44 15.12
N PHE A 151 3.25 7.60 15.94
CA PHE A 151 2.86 7.41 17.32
C PHE A 151 2.31 8.72 17.87
N LYS A 152 1.21 8.64 18.63
CA LYS A 152 0.61 9.76 19.36
C LYS A 152 1.71 10.67 19.92
N ARG A 153 1.95 11.78 19.24
CA ARG A 153 2.61 12.95 19.80
C ARG A 153 1.93 13.25 21.13
N LYS A 154 2.68 13.46 22.22
CA LYS A 154 2.09 13.87 23.52
C LYS A 154 1.22 15.14 23.38
N ASP A 155 1.48 15.90 22.32
CA ASP A 155 0.82 17.14 21.88
C ASP A 155 -0.22 16.95 20.75
N GLY A 156 -0.56 15.72 20.34
CA GLY A 156 -1.71 15.47 19.45
C GLY A 156 -1.52 15.75 17.95
N HIS A 157 -0.38 16.27 17.50
CA HIS A 157 -0.12 16.51 16.08
C HIS A 157 0.29 15.23 15.31
N ARG A 158 -0.16 15.12 14.06
CA ARG A 158 0.02 13.93 13.19
C ARG A 158 1.04 14.23 12.08
N SER A 159 1.81 13.21 11.71
CA SER A 159 2.50 12.98 10.42
C SER A 159 3.25 14.17 9.78
N PHE A 160 4.57 14.07 9.62
CA PHE A 160 5.38 15.12 8.97
C PHE A 160 5.33 14.99 7.45
N LEU A 161 4.84 16.04 6.78
CA LEU A 161 4.77 16.14 5.33
C LEU A 161 5.95 16.94 4.77
N SER A 162 6.76 16.32 3.91
CA SER A 162 7.75 17.02 3.10
C SER A 162 7.22 17.27 1.70
N LEU A 163 7.16 18.54 1.32
CA LEU A 163 6.88 18.98 -0.05
C LEU A 163 8.15 19.20 -0.88
N GLN A 164 9.32 18.94 -0.28
CA GLN A 164 10.62 19.05 -0.96
C GLN A 164 11.01 17.69 -1.57
N PRO A 165 11.66 17.68 -2.75
CA PRO A 165 12.06 16.45 -3.40
C PRO A 165 13.16 15.74 -2.60
N ILE A 166 12.90 14.50 -2.22
CA ILE A 166 13.86 13.65 -1.51
C ILE A 166 14.21 12.41 -2.34
N ASN A 167 15.42 11.89 -2.16
CA ASN A 167 15.81 10.62 -2.73
C ASN A 167 15.34 9.46 -1.85
N VAL A 168 14.89 8.39 -2.48
CA VAL A 168 14.44 7.14 -1.86
C VAL A 168 15.32 6.01 -2.40
N ASN A 169 15.79 5.11 -1.52
CA ASN A 169 16.54 3.93 -1.95
C ASN A 169 15.63 2.79 -2.40
N THR A 170 16.21 1.70 -2.88
CA THR A 170 15.49 0.52 -3.37
C THR A 170 14.69 -0.22 -2.30
N LYS A 171 15.02 -0.02 -1.02
CA LYS A 171 14.27 -0.54 0.13
C LYS A 171 13.10 0.38 0.51
N GLY A 172 12.94 1.53 -0.14
CA GLY A 172 11.87 2.49 0.12
C GLY A 172 12.16 3.47 1.25
N TRP A 173 13.41 3.62 1.68
CA TRP A 173 13.81 4.57 2.73
C TRP A 173 14.36 5.86 2.11
N PRO A 174 14.10 7.05 2.69
CA PRO A 174 14.81 8.26 2.32
C PRO A 174 16.32 8.09 2.50
N ASP A 175 17.11 8.37 1.45
CA ASP A 175 18.54 8.09 1.44
C ASP A 175 19.38 9.27 0.90
N PRO A 176 20.16 9.96 1.76
CA PRO A 176 21.03 11.04 1.34
C PRO A 176 22.42 10.56 0.86
N ASN A 177 22.76 9.27 0.94
CA ASN A 177 24.13 8.77 0.78
C ASN A 177 24.55 8.50 -0.67
N PHE A 178 23.89 9.13 -1.66
CA PHE A 178 24.28 9.05 -3.06
C PHE A 178 25.32 10.12 -3.41
N VAL A 179 26.13 9.89 -4.45
CA VAL A 179 27.10 10.87 -4.95
C VAL A 179 26.39 11.78 -5.98
N PRO A 180 26.17 13.08 -5.68
CA PRO A 180 25.44 13.96 -6.58
C PRO A 180 26.28 14.33 -7.81
N LYS A 181 25.69 14.20 -9.00
CA LYS A 181 26.34 14.48 -10.29
C LYS A 181 26.15 15.92 -10.78
N ASN A 182 25.20 16.65 -10.22
CA ASN A 182 24.85 18.01 -10.61
C ASN A 182 24.23 18.80 -9.43
N GLU A 183 24.03 20.11 -9.60
CA GLU A 183 23.47 20.98 -8.55
C GLU A 183 22.05 20.59 -8.12
N LYS A 184 21.22 20.08 -9.05
CA LYS A 184 19.89 19.58 -8.71
C LYS A 184 19.96 18.38 -7.77
N GLN A 185 20.88 17.44 -8.03
CA GLN A 185 21.14 16.29 -7.17
C GLN A 185 21.72 16.71 -5.81
N LYS A 186 22.58 17.73 -5.74
CA LYS A 186 23.04 18.30 -4.47
C LYS A 186 21.88 18.88 -3.64
N MET A 187 20.93 19.58 -4.29
CA MET A 187 19.73 20.06 -3.62
C MET A 187 18.87 18.92 -3.08
N ILE A 188 18.62 17.88 -3.87
CA ILE A 188 17.86 16.69 -3.41
C ILE A 188 18.55 16.03 -2.22
N GLN A 189 19.87 15.89 -2.24
CA GLN A 189 20.63 15.37 -1.12
C GLN A 189 20.44 16.23 0.15
N LYS A 190 20.52 17.56 0.02
CA LYS A 190 20.28 18.50 1.11
C LYS A 190 18.86 18.37 1.68
N TYR A 191 17.84 18.33 0.82
CA TYR A 191 16.44 18.16 1.26
C TYR A 191 16.20 16.82 1.93
N THR A 192 16.81 15.75 1.43
CA THR A 192 16.73 14.42 2.05
C THR A 192 17.34 14.44 3.46
N ASN A 193 18.49 15.07 3.63
CA ASN A 193 19.11 15.27 4.94
C ASN A 193 18.24 16.12 5.87
N THR A 194 17.68 17.22 5.38
CA THR A 194 16.77 18.08 6.16
C THR A 194 15.55 17.28 6.63
N PHE A 195 14.91 16.52 5.73
CA PHE A 195 13.77 15.66 6.05
C PHE A 195 14.10 14.67 7.17
N LEU A 196 15.21 13.94 7.04
CA LEU A 196 15.64 12.97 8.05
C LEU A 196 15.98 13.63 9.39
N ASN A 197 16.57 14.83 9.38
CA ASN A 197 16.87 15.56 10.60
C ASN A 197 15.60 16.09 11.30
N GLU A 198 14.60 16.53 10.55
CA GLU A 198 13.29 16.88 11.12
C GLU A 198 12.64 15.67 11.79
N ILE A 199 12.65 14.50 11.15
CA ILE A 199 12.14 13.26 11.75
C ILE A 199 12.86 12.94 13.07
N LYS A 200 14.20 13.04 13.09
CA LYS A 200 15.02 12.80 14.29
C LYS A 200 14.64 13.69 15.47
N LYS A 201 14.34 14.97 15.23
CA LYS A 201 13.93 15.91 16.29
C LYS A 201 12.68 15.43 17.03
N TYR A 202 11.77 14.77 16.31
CA TYR A 202 10.49 14.33 16.87
C TYR A 202 10.47 12.85 17.30
N ASN A 203 11.45 12.05 16.88
CA ASN A 203 11.55 10.63 17.22
C ASN A 203 13.02 10.15 17.32
N PRO A 204 13.76 10.56 18.36
CA PRO A 204 15.20 10.29 18.48
C PRO A 204 15.56 8.81 18.74
N HIS A 205 14.58 7.97 19.11
CA HIS A 205 14.82 6.59 19.55
C HIS A 205 14.49 5.51 18.50
N ASN A 206 13.84 5.85 17.39
CA ASN A 206 13.37 4.88 16.38
C ASN A 206 13.74 5.28 14.95
N LEU A 207 15.02 5.52 14.69
CA LEU A 207 15.50 5.37 13.33
C LEU A 207 16.00 3.96 13.13
N PRO A 208 15.50 3.20 12.15
CA PRO A 208 16.30 2.15 11.57
C PRO A 208 17.35 2.85 10.72
N ILE A 209 18.45 3.26 11.35
CA ILE A 209 19.74 3.30 10.67
C ILE A 209 20.11 1.84 10.42
N LYS A 210 19.38 1.16 9.53
CA LYS A 210 19.88 -0.08 8.97
C LYS A 210 20.92 0.34 7.95
N LYS A 211 22.17 0.32 8.43
CA LYS A 211 23.38 0.31 7.61
C LYS A 211 23.14 -0.60 6.42
N ASN A 212 23.55 -0.14 5.26
CA ASN A 212 23.62 -0.95 4.06
C ASN A 212 24.51 -2.16 4.34
N GLU A 213 23.87 -3.28 4.64
CA GLU A 213 24.32 -4.63 4.31
C GLU A 213 23.30 -5.22 3.32
#